data_AF-A0A1I0H385-F1
#
_entry.id   AF-A0A1I0H385-F1
#
_cell.length_a   1.000
_cell.length_b   1.000
_cell.length_c   1.000
_cell.angle_alpha   90.00
_cell.angle_beta   90.00
_cell.angle_gamma   90.00
#
_symmetry.space_group_name_H-M   'P 1'
#
loop_
_entity.id
_entity.type
_entity.pdbx_description
1 polymer ?
#
loop_
_entity_poly.entity_id
_entity_poly.type
_entity_poly.pdbx_seq_one_letter_code
_entity_poly.pdbx_strand_id
1 'polypeptide(L)'
;MGDSYIYKNQKKLRWGYTTGTCAAAASLAAAVMLLQGRRMEQVSLTTPKGIRLDLEVEEMDPGENSVSCGVRKDAGDDPDVTDGLMVYSQIRLPDADSGDAGCAGGNYVYEKDGLRLYLSGGVGVGRVTQCGLSCEVGKAAINPVPRKMIFEQVAGVCRESGFKGVLSIEIRVPGAFEVAHRTFNSRLGIRGGISILGTSGIVEPMSETALLDTIRLELRQRIRKGEKNLLVTPGNYGESFVGNVLGLGLGQAVKCSNFIGSTIDMAVEEGAESILLIGHGGKLIKLAAGIMNTHSSWADGRMEILAAHGAACGAKRELVEQILEAVTVDEGLRLLETEDGLREQVMKRVMGRLEQHVKRRAGEGLRAEAIVFTNERGILGATTGADDLLMYFTDRMRNR
;
A
#
# COMPACT_ATOMS: atom_id res chain seq x y z
N MET A 1 -11.44 -15.77 23.73
CA MET A 1 -11.04 -15.49 22.35
C MET A 1 -12.25 -14.98 21.57
N GLY A 2 -12.35 -13.66 21.38
CA GLY A 2 -13.26 -13.11 20.39
C GLY A 2 -12.58 -13.20 19.03
N ASP A 3 -12.57 -14.39 18.43
CA ASP A 3 -12.04 -14.57 17.08
C ASP A 3 -12.85 -13.67 16.15
N SER A 4 -12.21 -12.57 15.74
CA SER A 4 -12.82 -11.61 14.84
C SER A 4 -12.69 -12.17 13.43
N TYR A 5 -13.82 -12.47 12.80
CA TYR A 5 -13.88 -12.97 11.44
C TYR A 5 -14.57 -11.96 10.53
N ILE A 6 -14.23 -12.01 9.25
CA ILE A 6 -14.96 -11.32 8.19
C ILE A 6 -15.34 -12.33 7.11
N TYR A 7 -16.54 -12.16 6.54
CA TYR A 7 -16.93 -12.92 5.36
C TYR A 7 -16.52 -12.13 4.10
N LYS A 8 -15.61 -12.67 3.31
CA LYS A 8 -15.21 -12.14 2.00
C LYS A 8 -15.18 -13.25 0.97
N ASN A 9 -15.67 -12.98 -0.24
CA ASN A 9 -15.73 -13.96 -1.34
C ASN A 9 -16.35 -15.30 -0.92
N GLN A 10 -17.45 -15.24 -0.14
CA GLN A 10 -18.15 -16.41 0.42
C GLN A 10 -17.30 -17.30 1.35
N LYS A 11 -16.15 -16.80 1.83
CA LYS A 11 -15.29 -17.47 2.81
C LYS A 11 -15.27 -16.69 4.12
N LYS A 12 -15.28 -17.43 5.23
CA LYS A 12 -15.07 -16.89 6.58
C LYS A 12 -13.56 -16.79 6.80
N LEU A 13 -13.03 -15.57 6.92
CA LEU A 13 -11.61 -15.29 7.06
C LEU A 13 -11.33 -14.70 8.45
N ARG A 14 -10.30 -15.21 9.12
CA ARG A 14 -9.85 -14.80 10.46
C ARG A 14 -8.98 -13.55 10.37
N TRP A 15 -9.23 -12.61 11.28
CA TRP A 15 -8.37 -11.43 11.43
C TRP A 15 -7.08 -11.79 12.13
N GLY A 16 -6.01 -11.10 11.76
CA GLY A 16 -4.73 -11.14 12.44
C GLY A 16 -4.45 -9.86 13.21
N TYR A 17 -3.20 -9.68 13.61
CA TYR A 17 -2.72 -8.48 14.26
C TYR A 17 -1.42 -7.98 13.65
N THR A 18 -1.23 -6.67 13.75
CA THR A 18 -0.19 -5.97 13.00
C THR A 18 1.18 -6.09 13.66
N THR A 19 2.27 -5.82 12.91
CA THR A 19 3.63 -5.76 13.50
C THR A 19 3.71 -4.72 14.61
N GLY A 20 2.96 -3.62 14.51
CA GLY A 20 2.85 -2.61 15.59
C GLY A 20 2.21 -3.14 16.86
N THR A 21 1.21 -4.01 16.73
CA THR A 21 0.57 -4.69 17.86
C THR A 21 1.53 -5.65 18.55
N CYS A 22 2.26 -6.48 17.78
CA CYS A 22 3.29 -7.36 18.34
C CYS A 22 4.38 -6.57 19.06
N ALA A 23 4.86 -5.47 18.46
CA ALA A 23 5.87 -4.62 19.07
C ALA A 23 5.40 -4.00 20.39
N ALA A 24 4.16 -3.50 20.45
CA ALA A 24 3.58 -2.96 21.68
C ALA A 24 3.38 -4.04 22.76
N ALA A 25 2.95 -5.24 22.36
CA ALA A 25 2.79 -6.39 23.24
C ALA A 25 4.13 -6.85 23.85
N ALA A 26 5.16 -6.99 23.01
CA ALA A 26 6.51 -7.31 23.44
C ALA A 26 7.09 -6.23 24.37
N SER A 27 6.83 -4.95 24.06
CA SER A 27 7.27 -3.82 24.90
C SER A 27 6.58 -3.84 26.27
N LEU A 28 5.28 -4.13 26.32
CA LEU A 28 4.54 -4.28 27.57
C LEU A 28 5.13 -5.40 28.43
N ALA A 29 5.33 -6.59 27.85
CA ALA A 29 5.89 -7.73 28.56
C ALA A 29 7.29 -7.42 29.12
N ALA A 30 8.17 -6.86 28.29
CA ALA A 30 9.53 -6.51 28.70
C ALA A 30 9.54 -5.45 29.82
N ALA A 31 8.65 -4.46 29.77
CA ALA A 31 8.56 -3.41 30.79
C ALA A 31 8.08 -3.98 32.13
N VAL A 32 7.06 -4.83 32.11
CA VAL A 32 6.54 -5.50 33.31
C VAL A 32 7.61 -6.38 33.93
N MET A 33 8.27 -7.20 33.11
CA MET A 33 9.34 -8.08 33.60
C MET A 33 10.51 -7.29 34.19
N LEU A 34 10.93 -6.20 33.56
CA LEU A 34 12.04 -5.37 34.04
C LEU A 34 11.70 -4.62 35.34
N LEU A 35 10.54 -3.96 35.40
CA LEU A 35 10.21 -3.05 36.50
C LEU A 35 9.45 -3.70 37.66
N GLN A 36 8.76 -4.81 37.41
CA GLN A 36 7.94 -5.51 38.42
C GLN A 36 8.49 -6.90 38.77
N GLY A 37 9.50 -7.39 38.05
CA GLY A 37 10.09 -8.72 38.26
C GLY A 37 9.13 -9.87 37.96
N ARG A 38 7.98 -9.59 37.34
CA ARG A 38 6.92 -10.57 37.08
C ARG A 38 7.07 -11.13 35.66
N ARG A 39 7.23 -12.45 35.54
CA ARG A 39 7.18 -13.16 34.25
C ARG A 39 5.79 -13.00 33.61
N MET A 40 5.77 -12.71 32.30
CA MET A 40 4.56 -12.43 31.54
C MET A 40 4.47 -13.33 30.31
N GLU A 41 3.77 -14.46 30.42
CA GLU A 41 3.55 -15.41 29.31
C GLU A 41 2.42 -14.98 28.36
N GLN A 42 1.56 -14.07 28.82
CA GLN A 42 0.49 -13.50 28.02
C GLN A 42 0.32 -12.03 28.37
N VAL A 43 0.07 -11.20 27.37
CA VAL A 43 -0.25 -9.78 27.53
C VAL A 43 -1.59 -9.45 26.91
N SER A 44 -2.40 -8.68 27.63
CA SER A 44 -3.64 -8.11 27.10
C SER A 44 -3.40 -6.66 26.70
N LEU A 45 -3.78 -6.27 25.48
CA LEU A 45 -3.80 -4.86 25.07
C LEU A 45 -5.02 -4.53 24.23
N THR A 46 -5.45 -3.27 24.28
CA THR A 46 -6.54 -2.77 23.43
C THR A 46 -5.94 -2.08 22.21
N THR A 47 -6.32 -2.54 21.02
CA THR A 47 -5.89 -1.95 19.76
C THR A 47 -6.55 -0.59 19.50
N PRO A 48 -6.00 0.26 18.60
CA PRO A 48 -6.66 1.50 18.18
C PRO A 48 -8.10 1.31 17.66
N LYS A 49 -8.44 0.13 17.14
CA LYS A 49 -9.81 -0.24 16.71
C LYS A 49 -10.74 -0.58 17.89
N GLY A 50 -10.28 -0.45 19.14
CA GLY A 50 -11.04 -0.77 20.35
C GLY A 50 -11.15 -2.26 20.67
N ILE A 51 -10.42 -3.11 19.94
CA ILE A 51 -10.46 -4.57 20.12
C ILE A 51 -9.39 -4.97 21.13
N ARG A 52 -9.80 -5.67 22.19
CA ARG A 52 -8.90 -6.28 23.16
C ARG A 52 -8.32 -7.57 22.58
N LEU A 53 -7.01 -7.67 22.60
CA LEU A 53 -6.24 -8.84 22.19
C LEU A 53 -5.49 -9.41 23.38
N ASP A 54 -5.44 -10.73 23.47
CA ASP A 54 -4.61 -11.48 24.41
C ASP A 54 -3.55 -12.21 23.58
N LEU A 55 -2.29 -11.81 23.75
CA LEU A 55 -1.16 -12.23 22.90
C LEU A 55 -0.19 -13.03 23.75
N GLU A 56 0.25 -14.17 23.23
CA GLU A 56 1.29 -14.99 23.86
C GLU A 56 2.66 -14.35 23.68
N VAL A 57 3.46 -14.37 24.75
CA VAL A 57 4.85 -13.93 24.75
C VAL A 57 5.70 -15.19 24.67
N GLU A 58 6.10 -15.55 23.45
CA GLU A 58 6.77 -16.83 23.16
C GLU A 58 8.21 -16.87 23.66
N GLU A 59 8.92 -15.74 23.60
CA GLU A 59 10.34 -15.66 23.97
C GLU A 59 10.57 -14.57 25.01
N MET A 60 11.36 -14.89 26.04
CA MET A 60 11.72 -13.96 27.11
C MET A 60 13.19 -14.18 27.50
N ASP A 61 13.95 -13.10 27.47
CA ASP A 61 15.38 -13.09 27.76
C ASP A 61 15.68 -11.97 28.76
N PRO A 62 15.65 -12.27 30.08
CA PRO A 62 16.02 -11.32 31.11
C PRO A 62 17.54 -11.22 31.26
N GLY A 63 18.06 -10.00 31.20
CA GLY A 63 19.44 -9.64 31.51
C GLY A 63 19.55 -8.77 32.78
N GLU A 64 20.77 -8.36 33.13
CA GLU A 64 21.05 -7.65 34.40
C GLU A 64 20.33 -6.29 34.50
N ASN A 65 20.35 -5.49 33.43
CA ASN A 65 19.67 -4.19 33.34
C ASN A 65 18.76 -4.07 32.11
N SER A 66 18.42 -5.19 31.49
CA SER A 66 17.54 -5.23 30.32
C SER A 66 16.65 -6.45 30.31
N VAL A 67 15.49 -6.36 29.66
CA VAL A 67 14.66 -7.52 29.34
C VAL A 67 14.28 -7.43 27.87
N SER A 68 14.38 -8.55 27.15
CA SER A 68 13.88 -8.70 25.80
C SER A 68 12.71 -9.69 25.77
N CYS A 69 11.60 -9.31 25.14
CA CYS A 69 10.47 -10.22 24.92
C CYS A 69 10.14 -10.30 23.43
N GLY A 70 9.67 -11.46 22.98
CA GLY A 70 9.27 -11.75 21.60
C GLY A 70 7.80 -12.14 21.51
N VAL A 71 7.09 -11.54 20.54
CA VAL A 71 5.71 -11.91 20.18
C VAL A 71 5.67 -12.23 18.70
N ARG A 72 5.16 -13.41 18.36
CA ARG A 72 5.02 -13.84 16.97
C ARG A 72 3.85 -13.13 16.32
N LYS A 73 4.04 -12.68 15.08
CA LYS A 73 2.96 -12.12 14.28
C LYS A 73 2.09 -13.23 13.71
N ASP A 74 0.77 -13.04 13.83
CA ASP A 74 -0.25 -13.84 13.19
C ASP A 74 -1.12 -12.92 12.31
N ALA A 75 -1.06 -13.10 11.00
CA ALA A 75 -1.80 -12.33 10.01
C ALA A 75 -3.24 -12.83 9.79
N GLY A 76 -3.67 -13.87 10.50
CA GLY A 76 -4.95 -14.52 10.24
C GLY A 76 -4.92 -15.23 8.89
N ASP A 77 -5.96 -15.02 8.08
CA ASP A 77 -6.02 -15.55 6.71
C ASP A 77 -5.56 -14.54 5.63
N ASP A 78 -4.92 -13.43 6.04
CA ASP A 78 -4.33 -12.49 5.07
C ASP A 78 -3.01 -13.06 4.51
N PRO A 79 -2.80 -13.02 3.18
CA PRO A 79 -1.53 -13.44 2.57
C PRO A 79 -0.41 -12.40 2.79
N ASP A 80 -0.10 -12.11 4.06
CA ASP A 80 0.90 -11.15 4.50
C ASP A 80 2.28 -11.81 4.62
N VAL A 81 3.25 -11.29 3.87
CA VAL A 81 4.63 -11.83 3.88
C VAL A 81 5.36 -11.69 5.22
N THR A 82 4.82 -10.90 6.15
CA THR A 82 5.36 -10.73 7.51
C THR A 82 4.69 -11.65 8.54
N ASP A 83 3.77 -12.50 8.10
CA ASP A 83 3.18 -13.55 8.95
C ASP A 83 4.24 -14.50 9.52
N GLY A 84 4.03 -14.97 10.75
CA GLY A 84 4.93 -15.88 11.46
C GLY A 84 6.24 -15.28 11.97
N LEU A 85 6.57 -14.03 11.62
CA LEU A 85 7.78 -13.35 12.09
C LEU A 85 7.73 -13.07 13.60
N MET A 86 8.85 -13.27 14.27
CA MET A 86 9.02 -12.88 15.66
C MET A 86 9.39 -11.40 15.77
N VAL A 87 8.57 -10.64 16.52
CA VAL A 87 8.82 -9.23 16.81
C VAL A 87 9.28 -9.10 18.25
N TYR A 88 10.49 -8.61 18.43
CA TYR A 88 11.11 -8.43 19.74
C TYR A 88 11.10 -6.96 20.17
N SER A 89 10.98 -6.75 21.48
CA SER A 89 11.25 -5.47 22.13
C SER A 89 12.21 -5.69 23.28
N GLN A 90 13.34 -4.99 23.27
CA GLN A 90 14.27 -4.92 24.40
C GLN A 90 14.07 -3.59 25.14
N ILE A 91 13.85 -3.66 26.45
CA ILE A 91 13.80 -2.50 27.33
C ILE A 91 15.01 -2.53 28.25
N ARG A 92 15.70 -1.39 28.39
CA ARG A 92 16.92 -1.27 29.19
C ARG A 92 16.89 0.01 30.02
N LEU A 93 17.43 -0.08 31.24
CA LEU A 93 17.78 1.06 32.07
C LEU A 93 19.02 1.78 31.50
N PRO A 94 19.15 3.11 31.64
CA PRO A 94 20.37 3.79 31.21
C PRO A 94 21.58 3.24 31.97
N ASP A 95 22.63 2.86 31.25
CA ASP A 95 23.93 2.58 31.87
C ASP A 95 24.59 3.92 32.24
N ALA A 96 25.28 3.99 33.38
CA ALA A 96 25.93 5.21 33.88
C ALA A 96 26.93 5.84 32.88
N ASP A 97 27.46 5.04 31.94
CA ASP A 97 28.43 5.44 30.91
C ASP A 97 27.86 5.51 29.48
N SER A 98 26.56 5.23 29.30
CA SER A 98 25.92 5.26 27.97
C SER A 98 25.45 6.67 27.60
N GLY A 99 26.43 7.54 27.33
CA GLY A 99 26.17 8.77 26.58
C GLY A 99 25.56 8.41 25.23
N ASP A 100 24.32 8.86 25.01
CA ASP A 100 23.55 8.80 23.76
C ASP A 100 23.94 7.62 22.87
N ALA A 101 23.37 6.43 23.12
CA ALA A 101 23.42 5.30 22.20
C ALA A 101 22.64 5.67 20.93
N GLY A 102 23.24 6.56 20.15
CA GLY A 102 22.70 7.17 18.95
C GLY A 102 22.63 6.12 17.87
N CYS A 103 21.44 5.56 17.66
CA CYS A 103 21.15 4.87 16.43
C CYS A 103 21.40 5.84 15.28
N ALA A 104 22.15 5.43 14.25
CA ALA A 104 22.38 6.22 13.04
C ALA A 104 21.02 6.65 12.43
N GLY A 105 20.61 7.90 12.69
CA GLY A 105 19.29 8.43 12.30
C GLY A 105 18.43 9.02 13.43
N GLY A 106 18.82 8.86 14.71
CA GLY A 106 18.12 9.42 15.87
C GLY A 106 16.97 8.57 16.41
N ASN A 107 16.66 8.76 17.69
CA ASN A 107 15.60 8.04 18.41
C ASN A 107 14.27 8.81 18.37
N TYR A 108 13.14 8.11 18.47
CA TYR A 108 11.87 8.75 18.82
C TYR A 108 11.82 8.94 20.33
N VAL A 109 11.31 10.09 20.79
CA VAL A 109 11.32 10.45 22.21
C VAL A 109 9.90 10.68 22.69
N TYR A 110 9.58 10.07 23.82
CA TYR A 110 8.41 10.40 24.64
C TYR A 110 8.89 11.00 25.95
N GLU A 111 8.40 12.19 26.30
CA GLU A 111 8.76 12.88 27.53
C GLU A 111 7.51 13.42 28.22
N LYS A 112 7.18 12.85 29.38
CA LYS A 112 6.02 13.26 30.19
C LYS A 112 6.15 12.74 31.62
N ASP A 113 5.65 13.48 32.61
CA ASP A 113 5.51 13.03 34.01
C ASP A 113 6.83 12.55 34.67
N GLY A 114 7.97 13.10 34.23
CA GLY A 114 9.30 12.68 34.70
C GLY A 114 9.82 11.38 34.08
N LEU A 115 9.14 10.88 33.04
CA LEU A 115 9.58 9.77 32.20
C LEU A 115 10.14 10.28 30.89
N ARG A 116 11.27 9.70 30.48
CA ARG A 116 11.85 9.91 29.15
C ARG A 116 12.14 8.57 28.49
N LEU A 117 11.37 8.24 27.46
CA LEU A 117 11.48 6.96 26.75
C LEU A 117 12.10 7.20 25.37
N TYR A 118 13.18 6.49 25.07
CA TYR A 118 13.81 6.49 23.76
C TYR A 118 13.42 5.24 22.99
N LEU A 119 12.79 5.40 21.83
CA LEU A 119 12.40 4.31 20.96
C LEU A 119 13.25 4.28 19.69
N SER A 120 13.91 3.15 19.47
CA SER A 120 14.76 2.88 18.31
C SER A 120 14.34 1.60 17.59
N GLY A 121 14.91 1.39 16.41
CA GLY A 121 14.80 0.16 15.64
C GLY A 121 16.18 -0.48 15.45
N GLY A 122 16.30 -1.73 15.87
CA GLY A 122 17.49 -2.56 15.71
C GLY A 122 17.39 -3.45 14.47
N VAL A 123 17.97 -4.65 14.57
CA VAL A 123 18.05 -5.62 13.47
C VAL A 123 16.67 -5.93 12.86
N GLY A 124 16.58 -5.90 11.53
CA GLY A 124 15.37 -6.22 10.78
C GLY A 124 14.26 -5.16 10.78
N VAL A 125 14.43 -4.05 11.51
CA VAL A 125 13.58 -2.85 11.36
C VAL A 125 14.21 -1.92 10.32
N GLY A 126 13.47 -1.61 9.27
CA GLY A 126 13.97 -0.81 8.16
C GLY A 126 14.24 0.65 8.56
N ARG A 127 15.17 1.30 7.86
CA ARG A 127 15.44 2.75 7.97
C ARG A 127 14.83 3.50 6.79
N VAL A 128 14.23 4.65 7.08
CA VAL A 128 13.62 5.53 6.08
C VAL A 128 14.71 6.28 5.33
N THR A 129 14.74 6.15 4.01
CA THR A 129 15.71 6.81 3.13
C THR A 129 15.07 7.82 2.17
N GLN A 130 13.74 7.88 2.12
CA GLN A 130 12.99 8.76 1.22
C GLN A 130 11.88 9.51 1.97
N CYS A 131 11.58 10.71 1.50
CA CYS A 131 10.50 11.53 2.03
C CYS A 131 9.11 10.96 1.66
N GLY A 132 8.06 11.47 2.30
CA GLY A 132 6.66 11.12 2.02
C GLY A 132 6.08 9.97 2.84
N LEU A 133 6.92 9.27 3.59
CA LEU A 133 6.49 8.37 4.65
C LEU A 133 6.07 9.15 5.90
N SER A 134 5.26 8.50 6.74
CA SER A 134 4.88 9.01 8.07
C SER A 134 6.03 8.98 9.08
N CYS A 135 7.16 8.36 8.71
CA CYS A 135 8.40 8.31 9.47
C CYS A 135 9.42 9.28 8.84
N GLU A 136 10.23 9.92 9.68
CA GLU A 136 11.24 10.88 9.23
C GLU A 136 12.42 10.17 8.56
N VAL A 137 13.05 10.84 7.57
CA VAL A 137 14.24 10.31 6.89
C VAL A 137 15.39 10.13 7.90
N GLY A 138 16.08 8.99 7.80
CA GLY A 138 17.13 8.56 8.73
C GLY A 138 16.61 7.68 9.87
N LYS A 139 15.38 7.90 10.35
CA LYS A 139 14.84 7.16 11.50
C LYS A 139 14.38 5.75 11.13
N ALA A 140 14.19 4.92 12.17
CA ALA A 140 13.57 3.61 12.04
C ALA A 140 12.12 3.74 11.52
N ALA A 141 11.71 2.81 10.66
CA ALA A 141 10.39 2.75 10.04
C ALA A 141 9.31 2.24 11.02
N ILE A 142 9.15 2.93 12.15
CA ILE A 142 8.13 2.67 13.16
C ILE A 142 7.06 3.74 13.05
N ASN A 143 5.90 3.37 12.51
CA ASN A 143 4.85 4.34 12.18
C ASN A 143 4.24 5.02 13.42
N PRO A 144 3.62 6.22 13.28
CA PRO A 144 3.10 6.99 14.42
C PRO A 144 2.17 6.23 15.37
N VAL A 145 1.24 5.43 14.83
CA VAL A 145 0.29 4.66 15.64
C VAL A 145 1.01 3.56 16.46
N PRO A 146 1.83 2.69 15.85
CA PRO A 146 2.68 1.76 16.62
C PRO A 146 3.58 2.44 17.66
N ARG A 147 4.21 3.57 17.32
CA ARG A 147 5.03 4.36 18.27
C ARG A 147 4.22 4.76 19.48
N LYS A 148 3.03 5.32 19.26
CA LYS A 148 2.11 5.71 20.33
C LYS A 148 1.73 4.52 21.20
N MET A 149 1.35 3.39 20.59
CA MET A 149 1.01 2.17 21.33
C MET A 149 2.17 1.70 22.22
N ILE A 150 3.40 1.61 21.67
CA ILE A 150 4.59 1.21 22.42
C ILE A 150 4.83 2.14 23.62
N PHE A 151 4.83 3.45 23.39
CA PHE A 151 5.04 4.42 24.46
C PHE A 151 3.95 4.37 25.53
N GLU A 152 2.68 4.23 25.14
CA GLU A 152 1.57 4.16 26.08
C GLU A 152 1.64 2.91 26.97
N GLN A 153 1.99 1.75 26.41
CA GLN A 153 2.16 0.52 27.19
C GLN A 153 3.32 0.65 28.19
N VAL A 154 4.50 1.07 27.74
CA VAL A 154 5.68 1.19 28.61
C VAL A 154 5.48 2.28 29.67
N ALA A 155 4.94 3.44 29.29
CA ALA A 155 4.63 4.51 30.24
C ALA A 155 3.54 4.10 31.25
N GLY A 156 2.60 3.24 30.86
CA GLY A 156 1.61 2.65 31.75
C GLY A 156 2.26 1.85 32.87
N VAL A 157 3.15 0.91 32.50
CA VAL A 157 3.89 0.11 33.48
C VAL A 157 4.77 0.98 34.37
N CYS A 158 5.45 1.98 33.80
CA CYS A 158 6.27 2.91 34.60
C CYS A 158 5.44 3.63 35.67
N ARG A 159 4.23 4.08 35.32
CA ARG A 159 3.30 4.73 36.25
C ARG A 159 2.83 3.79 37.35
N GLU A 160 2.48 2.56 37.01
CA GLU A 160 2.05 1.53 37.96
C GLU A 160 3.17 1.16 38.95
N SER A 161 4.41 1.07 38.46
CA SER A 161 5.58 0.77 39.29
C SER A 161 6.16 1.99 40.02
N GLY A 162 5.61 3.19 39.82
CA GLY A 162 6.13 4.43 40.39
C GLY A 162 7.52 4.84 39.85
N PHE A 163 7.95 4.25 38.74
CA PHE A 163 9.25 4.53 38.11
C PHE A 163 9.27 5.95 37.53
N LYS A 164 10.40 6.64 37.72
CA LYS A 164 10.71 7.91 37.06
C LYS A 164 12.15 7.84 36.55
N GLY A 165 12.41 8.43 35.39
CA GLY A 165 13.73 8.42 34.77
C GLY A 165 13.68 8.03 33.30
N VAL A 166 14.77 7.43 32.84
CA VAL A 166 15.01 7.12 31.43
C VAL A 166 14.85 5.63 31.19
N LEU A 167 14.27 5.26 30.05
CA LEU A 167 14.34 3.90 29.50
C LEU A 167 14.61 3.96 28.00
N SER A 168 15.39 3.00 27.49
CA SER A 168 15.51 2.76 26.05
C SER A 168 14.71 1.54 25.65
N ILE A 169 14.01 1.65 24.51
CA ILE A 169 13.18 0.63 23.89
C ILE A 169 13.75 0.38 22.49
N GLU A 170 14.21 -0.82 22.21
CA GLU A 170 14.69 -1.22 20.88
C GLU A 170 13.78 -2.31 20.29
N ILE A 171 13.17 -2.04 19.15
CA ILE A 171 12.37 -3.02 18.41
C ILE A 171 13.24 -3.76 17.40
N ARG A 172 13.13 -5.08 17.35
CA ARG A 172 13.92 -5.96 16.46
C ARG A 172 13.03 -7.01 15.79
N VAL A 173 13.31 -7.34 14.54
CA VAL A 173 12.63 -8.40 13.79
C VAL A 173 13.67 -9.20 12.99
N PRO A 174 14.49 -10.06 13.62
CA PRO A 174 15.63 -10.71 12.96
C PRO A 174 15.28 -11.42 11.63
N GLY A 175 14.15 -12.13 11.58
CA GLY A 175 13.68 -12.83 10.37
C GLY A 175 13.21 -11.90 9.23
N ALA A 176 13.16 -10.59 9.45
CA ALA A 176 12.66 -9.64 8.45
C ALA A 176 13.54 -9.54 7.19
N PHE A 177 14.85 -9.86 7.27
CA PHE A 177 15.74 -9.77 6.11
C PHE A 177 15.31 -10.68 4.97
N GLU A 178 14.84 -11.88 5.31
CA GLU A 178 14.39 -12.87 4.34
C GLU A 178 13.13 -12.43 3.61
N VAL A 179 12.27 -11.62 4.22
CA VAL A 179 11.00 -11.20 3.61
C VAL A 179 11.01 -9.76 3.12
N ALA A 180 11.94 -8.92 3.57
CA ALA A 180 11.97 -7.49 3.25
C ALA A 180 11.97 -7.22 1.73
N HIS A 181 12.69 -8.04 0.95
CA HIS A 181 12.74 -7.93 -0.50
C HIS A 181 11.41 -8.26 -1.22
N ARG A 182 10.51 -9.00 -0.57
CA ARG A 182 9.15 -9.33 -1.04
C ARG A 182 8.11 -8.29 -0.60
N THR A 183 8.50 -7.31 0.20
CA THR A 183 7.61 -6.21 0.63
C THR A 183 7.70 -5.02 -0.32
N PHE A 184 6.75 -4.09 -0.22
CA PHE A 184 6.82 -2.79 -0.90
C PHE A 184 7.88 -1.84 -0.31
N ASN A 185 8.52 -2.19 0.81
CA ASN A 185 9.43 -1.31 1.55
C ASN A 185 10.60 -0.80 0.69
N SER A 186 11.18 -1.65 -0.17
CA SER A 186 12.29 -1.24 -1.05
C SER A 186 11.88 -0.12 -2.03
N ARG A 187 10.67 -0.21 -2.60
CA ARG A 187 10.10 0.81 -3.49
C ARG A 187 9.76 2.09 -2.74
N LEU A 188 9.31 1.93 -1.50
CA LEU A 188 8.97 3.04 -0.60
C LEU A 188 10.19 3.70 0.04
N GLY A 189 11.43 3.29 -0.31
CA GLY A 189 12.63 3.88 0.25
C GLY A 189 12.89 3.49 1.70
N ILE A 190 12.52 2.28 2.09
CA ILE A 190 12.82 1.70 3.39
C ILE A 190 13.84 0.58 3.18
N ARG A 191 14.99 0.68 3.85
CA ARG A 191 16.14 -0.23 3.65
C ARG A 191 16.53 -0.96 4.93
N GLY A 192 17.06 -2.18 4.78
CA GLY A 192 17.64 -2.95 5.89
C GLY A 192 16.61 -3.65 6.80
N GLY A 193 15.34 -3.71 6.41
CA GLY A 193 14.31 -4.38 7.20
C GLY A 193 12.89 -4.04 6.78
N ILE A 194 11.92 -4.40 7.63
CA ILE A 194 10.49 -4.10 7.43
C ILE A 194 10.05 -2.87 8.23
N SER A 195 8.88 -2.35 7.87
CA SER A 195 8.20 -1.32 8.65
C SER A 195 7.40 -1.93 9.80
N ILE A 196 7.46 -1.31 10.98
CA ILE A 196 6.56 -1.58 12.10
C ILE A 196 5.34 -0.68 11.91
N LEU A 197 4.23 -1.27 11.47
CA LEU A 197 3.05 -0.55 10.98
C LEU A 197 1.76 -1.20 11.49
N GLY A 198 0.65 -0.47 11.33
CA GLY A 198 -0.68 -0.88 11.78
C GLY A 198 -1.46 0.30 12.32
N THR A 199 -2.43 0.82 11.57
CA THR A 199 -3.25 1.98 11.98
C THR A 199 -4.38 1.58 12.92
N SER A 200 -4.95 0.40 12.72
CA SER A 200 -6.04 -0.15 13.53
C SER A 200 -5.55 -1.09 14.65
N GLY A 201 -4.31 -1.59 14.53
CA GLY A 201 -3.76 -2.68 15.34
C GLY A 201 -4.19 -4.09 14.90
N ILE A 202 -5.05 -4.21 13.88
CA ILE A 202 -5.58 -5.48 13.36
C ILE A 202 -5.26 -5.63 11.87
N VAL A 203 -4.90 -6.84 11.46
CA VAL A 203 -4.81 -7.23 10.04
C VAL A 203 -6.16 -7.77 9.60
N GLU A 204 -6.81 -7.06 8.69
CA GLU A 204 -8.04 -7.52 8.04
C GLU A 204 -7.68 -8.19 6.70
N PRO A 205 -8.04 -9.47 6.50
CA PRO A 205 -7.72 -10.19 5.27
C PRO A 205 -8.25 -9.50 4.02
N MET A 206 -7.39 -9.39 3.00
CA MET A 206 -7.71 -8.80 1.68
C MET A 206 -8.37 -7.42 1.82
N SER A 207 -7.79 -6.54 2.64
CA SER A 207 -8.34 -5.19 2.86
C SER A 207 -8.15 -4.30 1.63
N GLU A 208 -9.25 -3.81 1.05
CA GLU A 208 -9.20 -2.81 -0.01
C GLU A 208 -8.57 -1.50 0.48
N THR A 209 -8.83 -1.12 1.74
CA THR A 209 -8.24 0.06 2.38
C THR A 209 -6.72 -0.02 2.42
N ALA A 210 -6.16 -1.19 2.76
CA ALA A 210 -4.70 -1.37 2.79
C ALA A 210 -4.06 -1.22 1.39
N LEU A 211 -4.74 -1.68 0.35
CA LEU A 211 -4.30 -1.49 -1.04
C LEU A 211 -4.37 0.00 -1.44
N LEU A 212 -5.45 0.70 -1.12
CA LEU A 212 -5.60 2.13 -1.37
C LEU A 212 -4.55 2.96 -0.64
N ASP A 213 -4.26 2.66 0.64
CA ASP A 213 -3.22 3.32 1.42
C ASP A 213 -1.83 3.13 0.80
N THR A 214 -1.56 1.94 0.24
CA THR A 214 -0.31 1.66 -0.49
C THR A 214 -0.19 2.50 -1.76
N ILE A 215 -1.27 2.62 -2.54
CA ILE A 215 -1.31 3.46 -3.73
C ILE A 215 -1.10 4.93 -3.36
N ARG A 216 -1.84 5.45 -2.37
CA ARG A 216 -1.71 6.83 -1.88
C ARG A 216 -0.27 7.14 -1.47
N LEU A 217 0.35 6.23 -0.74
CA LEU A 217 1.72 6.40 -0.27
C LEU A 217 2.70 6.51 -1.44
N GLU A 218 2.59 5.66 -2.45
CA GLU A 218 3.46 5.73 -3.64
C GLU A 218 3.27 7.06 -4.40
N LEU A 219 2.02 7.50 -4.59
CA LEU A 219 1.70 8.80 -5.21
C LEU A 219 2.35 9.96 -4.44
N ARG A 220 2.11 10.02 -3.12
CA ARG A 220 2.64 11.06 -2.24
C ARG A 220 4.16 11.14 -2.29
N GLN A 221 4.85 10.00 -2.29
CA GLN A 221 6.31 9.96 -2.36
C GLN A 221 6.85 10.54 -3.65
N ARG A 222 6.22 10.22 -4.79
CA ARG A 222 6.61 10.76 -6.09
C ARG A 222 6.40 12.27 -6.14
N ILE A 223 5.22 12.73 -5.73
CA ILE A 223 4.87 14.16 -5.72
C ILE A 223 5.83 14.95 -4.82
N ARG A 224 6.15 14.44 -3.62
CA ARG A 224 7.11 15.09 -2.70
C ARG A 224 8.56 15.10 -3.20
N LYS A 225 8.91 14.25 -4.17
CA LYS A 225 10.20 14.30 -4.88
C LYS A 225 10.18 15.27 -6.06
N GLY A 226 9.08 16.00 -6.26
CA GLY A 226 8.88 16.92 -7.39
C GLY A 226 8.29 16.26 -8.63
N GLU A 227 7.95 14.97 -8.59
CA GLU A 227 7.31 14.27 -9.70
C GLU A 227 5.79 14.49 -9.66
N LYS A 228 5.34 15.61 -10.21
CA LYS A 228 3.91 15.98 -10.21
C LYS A 228 3.12 15.46 -11.40
N ASN A 229 3.80 15.00 -12.45
CA ASN A 229 3.21 14.31 -13.60
C ASN A 229 3.38 12.82 -13.38
N LEU A 230 2.27 12.09 -13.28
CA LEU A 230 2.25 10.70 -12.81
C LEU A 230 1.85 9.74 -13.92
N LEU A 231 2.67 8.73 -14.14
CA LEU A 231 2.33 7.59 -14.99
C LEU A 231 1.69 6.51 -14.13
N VAL A 232 0.53 6.01 -14.52
CA VAL A 232 -0.25 5.07 -13.71
C VAL A 232 -0.74 3.89 -14.55
N THR A 233 -0.63 2.68 -14.00
CA THR A 233 -1.05 1.45 -14.68
C THR A 233 -1.91 0.55 -13.79
N PRO A 234 -2.97 -0.08 -14.32
CA PRO A 234 -3.82 -1.02 -13.55
C PRO A 234 -3.16 -2.36 -13.20
N GLY A 235 -1.97 -2.68 -13.70
CA GLY A 235 -1.36 -3.98 -13.47
C GLY A 235 -0.16 -4.25 -14.37
N ASN A 236 0.36 -5.47 -14.27
CA ASN A 236 1.64 -5.84 -14.88
C ASN A 236 1.67 -5.71 -16.40
N TYR A 237 0.55 -5.97 -17.10
CA TYR A 237 0.48 -5.75 -18.55
C TYR A 237 0.77 -4.28 -18.92
N GLY A 238 0.22 -3.33 -18.17
CA GLY A 238 0.47 -1.90 -18.40
C GLY A 238 1.93 -1.54 -18.11
N GLU A 239 2.50 -2.03 -17.02
CA GLU A 239 3.91 -1.80 -16.69
C GLU A 239 4.86 -2.41 -17.74
N SER A 240 4.58 -3.63 -18.21
CA SER A 240 5.34 -4.27 -19.28
C SER A 240 5.22 -3.52 -20.60
N PHE A 241 4.04 -2.99 -20.93
CA PHE A 241 3.84 -2.18 -22.14
C PHE A 241 4.63 -0.86 -22.07
N VAL A 242 4.55 -0.17 -20.92
CA VAL A 242 5.35 1.03 -20.63
C VAL A 242 6.85 0.76 -20.79
N GLY A 243 7.33 -0.34 -20.22
CA GLY A 243 8.74 -0.74 -20.28
C GLY A 243 9.20 -1.11 -21.69
N ASN A 244 8.55 -2.12 -22.27
CA ASN A 244 9.06 -2.83 -23.44
C ASN A 244 8.62 -2.20 -24.76
N VAL A 245 7.46 -1.53 -24.79
CA VAL A 245 6.89 -0.96 -26.02
C VAL A 245 7.11 0.55 -26.09
N LEU A 246 6.86 1.26 -25.00
CA LEU A 246 7.06 2.72 -24.95
C LEU A 246 8.50 3.12 -24.61
N GLY A 247 9.35 2.17 -24.20
CA GLY A 247 10.74 2.44 -23.85
C GLY A 247 10.92 3.31 -22.60
N LEU A 248 9.87 3.44 -21.78
CA LEU A 248 9.91 4.19 -20.53
C LEU A 248 10.49 3.27 -19.43
N GLY A 249 11.33 3.81 -18.55
CA GLY A 249 12.02 2.99 -17.55
C GLY A 249 11.07 2.17 -16.65
N LEU A 250 11.39 0.88 -16.43
CA LEU A 250 10.67 0.03 -15.47
C LEU A 250 10.65 0.69 -14.08
N GLY A 251 9.47 0.73 -13.45
CA GLY A 251 9.26 1.40 -12.16
C GLY A 251 8.85 2.88 -12.26
N GLN A 252 8.73 3.46 -13.46
CA GLN A 252 8.15 4.79 -13.62
C GLN A 252 6.64 4.85 -13.40
N ALA A 253 5.92 3.74 -13.49
CA ALA A 253 4.48 3.73 -13.29
C ALA A 253 4.09 3.38 -11.85
N VAL A 254 3.13 4.12 -11.29
CA VAL A 254 2.42 3.71 -10.06
C VAL A 254 1.40 2.64 -10.43
N LYS A 255 1.34 1.56 -9.65
CA LYS A 255 0.35 0.50 -9.86
C LYS A 255 -0.92 0.79 -9.08
N CYS A 256 -2.03 1.02 -9.79
CA CYS A 256 -3.33 1.29 -9.15
C CYS A 256 -4.25 0.05 -9.01
N SER A 257 -3.81 -1.12 -9.48
CA SER A 257 -4.63 -2.34 -9.49
C SER A 257 -5.98 -2.10 -10.19
N ASN A 258 -7.11 -2.25 -9.49
CA ASN A 258 -8.44 -1.98 -10.05
C ASN A 258 -9.02 -0.62 -9.64
N PHE A 259 -8.35 0.12 -8.75
CA PHE A 259 -8.88 1.32 -8.11
C PHE A 259 -8.56 2.60 -8.90
N ILE A 260 -8.93 2.66 -10.18
CA ILE A 260 -8.60 3.79 -11.06
C ILE A 260 -9.24 5.08 -10.53
N GLY A 261 -10.52 5.04 -10.19
CA GLY A 261 -11.23 6.20 -9.65
C GLY A 261 -10.60 6.75 -8.40
N SER A 262 -10.40 5.90 -7.38
CA SER A 262 -9.74 6.31 -6.14
C SER A 262 -8.32 6.82 -6.39
N THR A 263 -7.59 6.28 -7.37
CA THR A 263 -6.26 6.76 -7.72
C THR A 263 -6.28 8.18 -8.29
N ILE A 264 -7.27 8.51 -9.12
CA ILE A 264 -7.48 9.87 -9.62
C ILE A 264 -7.77 10.81 -8.43
N ASP A 265 -8.70 10.43 -7.55
CA ASP A 265 -9.07 11.25 -6.40
C ASP A 265 -7.84 11.51 -5.49
N MET A 266 -7.08 10.46 -5.18
CA MET A 266 -5.86 10.57 -4.37
C MET A 266 -4.78 11.41 -5.05
N ALA A 267 -4.64 11.35 -6.38
CA ALA A 267 -3.69 12.19 -7.11
C ALA A 267 -4.08 13.67 -7.02
N VAL A 268 -5.37 14.01 -7.08
CA VAL A 268 -5.87 15.38 -6.86
C VAL A 268 -5.55 15.83 -5.44
N GLU A 269 -5.90 15.03 -4.43
CA GLU A 269 -5.69 15.34 -3.01
C GLU A 269 -4.22 15.59 -2.66
N GLU A 270 -3.30 14.82 -3.25
CA GLU A 270 -1.86 14.94 -3.01
C GLU A 270 -1.20 16.05 -3.85
N GLY A 271 -1.94 16.71 -4.75
CA GLY A 271 -1.46 17.85 -5.54
C GLY A 271 -0.64 17.49 -6.78
N ALA A 272 -1.00 16.39 -7.47
CA ALA A 272 -0.45 16.09 -8.78
C ALA A 272 -0.95 17.08 -9.85
N GLU A 273 -0.12 17.36 -10.86
CA GLU A 273 -0.47 18.25 -11.99
C GLU A 273 -1.11 17.47 -13.13
N SER A 274 -0.64 16.24 -13.38
CA SER A 274 -1.26 15.35 -14.37
C SER A 274 -1.14 13.87 -14.04
N ILE A 275 -2.04 13.09 -14.63
CA ILE A 275 -2.01 11.63 -14.62
C ILE A 275 -2.18 11.10 -16.06
N LEU A 276 -1.27 10.20 -16.46
CA LEU A 276 -1.40 9.42 -17.69
C LEU A 276 -1.69 7.95 -17.32
N LEU A 277 -2.91 7.51 -17.58
CA LEU A 277 -3.37 6.15 -17.35
C LEU A 277 -3.04 5.28 -18.58
N ILE A 278 -2.18 4.29 -18.43
CA ILE A 278 -1.88 3.33 -19.51
C ILE A 278 -2.34 1.94 -19.10
N GLY A 279 -3.19 1.31 -19.91
CA GLY A 279 -3.79 0.05 -19.52
C GLY A 279 -4.42 -0.75 -20.65
N HIS A 280 -4.58 -2.04 -20.37
CA HIS A 280 -5.16 -2.99 -21.31
C HIS A 280 -6.65 -2.70 -21.57
N GLY A 281 -7.13 -2.89 -22.80
CA GLY A 281 -8.53 -2.72 -23.20
C GLY A 281 -9.50 -3.53 -22.34
N GLY A 282 -9.08 -4.73 -21.92
CA GLY A 282 -9.79 -5.58 -20.95
C GLY A 282 -10.05 -4.96 -19.57
N LYS A 283 -9.47 -3.79 -19.26
CA LYS A 283 -9.78 -3.01 -18.05
C LYS A 283 -10.28 -1.61 -18.40
N LEU A 284 -9.55 -0.89 -19.26
CA LEU A 284 -9.82 0.54 -19.48
C LEU A 284 -11.08 0.81 -20.29
N ILE A 285 -11.56 -0.13 -21.13
CA ILE A 285 -12.84 0.06 -21.84
C ILE A 285 -14.00 0.33 -20.86
N LYS A 286 -13.96 -0.26 -19.66
CA LYS A 286 -14.99 -0.08 -18.62
C LYS A 286 -15.17 1.39 -18.21
N LEU A 287 -14.10 2.20 -18.31
CA LEU A 287 -14.14 3.62 -17.98
C LEU A 287 -15.07 4.42 -18.91
N ALA A 288 -15.32 3.94 -20.14
CA ALA A 288 -16.25 4.57 -21.07
C ALA A 288 -17.71 4.55 -20.59
N ALA A 289 -18.06 3.63 -19.67
CA ALA A 289 -19.33 3.61 -18.96
C ALA A 289 -19.27 4.25 -17.56
N GLY A 290 -18.14 4.85 -17.18
CA GLY A 290 -17.93 5.40 -15.85
C GLY A 290 -17.63 4.36 -14.76
N ILE A 291 -17.34 3.12 -15.13
CA ILE A 291 -16.98 2.04 -14.19
C ILE A 291 -15.53 2.24 -13.74
N MET A 292 -15.35 2.97 -12.64
CA MET A 292 -14.04 3.43 -12.15
C MET A 292 -13.27 2.39 -11.31
N ASN A 293 -13.91 1.26 -10.97
CA ASN A 293 -13.25 0.09 -10.41
C ASN A 293 -13.27 -1.03 -11.45
N THR A 294 -12.10 -1.46 -11.93
CA THR A 294 -12.03 -2.38 -13.09
C THR A 294 -12.19 -3.86 -12.74
N HIS A 295 -12.36 -4.19 -11.46
CA HIS A 295 -12.54 -5.58 -11.04
C HIS A 295 -13.88 -6.14 -11.56
N SER A 296 -13.89 -7.37 -12.08
CA SER A 296 -15.08 -7.98 -12.71
C SER A 296 -16.24 -8.15 -11.74
N SER A 297 -15.97 -8.39 -10.45
CA SER A 297 -17.01 -8.47 -9.42
C SER A 297 -17.71 -7.13 -9.14
N TRP A 298 -17.09 -6.01 -9.55
CA TRP A 298 -17.69 -4.68 -9.43
C TRP A 298 -18.64 -4.43 -10.59
N ALA A 299 -18.12 -4.61 -11.81
CA ALA A 299 -18.86 -4.70 -13.05
C ALA A 299 -17.92 -5.21 -14.15
N ASP A 300 -18.46 -5.98 -15.11
CA ASP A 300 -17.70 -6.28 -16.33
C ASP A 300 -17.96 -5.23 -17.41
N GLY A 301 -19.13 -5.25 -18.05
CA GLY A 301 -19.58 -4.20 -18.97
C GLY A 301 -18.79 -4.10 -20.28
N ARG A 302 -17.74 -4.90 -20.49
CA ARG A 302 -16.82 -4.74 -21.62
C ARG A 302 -17.54 -4.98 -22.95
N MET A 303 -18.28 -6.07 -23.05
CA MET A 303 -18.97 -6.45 -24.28
C MET A 303 -20.18 -5.56 -24.51
N GLU A 304 -20.92 -5.21 -23.46
CA GLU A 304 -22.05 -4.30 -23.51
C GLU A 304 -21.64 -2.90 -24.00
N ILE A 305 -20.47 -2.41 -23.57
CA ILE A 305 -19.90 -1.14 -24.05
C ILE A 305 -19.55 -1.26 -25.54
N LEU A 306 -18.81 -2.30 -25.94
CA LEU A 306 -18.44 -2.50 -27.35
C LEU A 306 -19.67 -2.67 -28.25
N ALA A 307 -20.65 -3.45 -27.82
CA ALA A 307 -21.90 -3.70 -28.51
C ALA A 307 -22.75 -2.43 -28.65
N ALA A 308 -22.92 -1.67 -27.56
CA ALA A 308 -23.68 -0.42 -27.58
C ALA A 308 -23.04 0.64 -28.49
N HIS A 309 -21.72 0.78 -28.43
CA HIS A 309 -21.00 1.70 -29.33
C HIS A 309 -20.92 1.18 -30.76
N GLY A 310 -20.84 -0.14 -30.97
CA GLY A 310 -20.96 -0.80 -32.27
C GLY A 310 -22.29 -0.50 -32.94
N ALA A 311 -23.39 -0.75 -32.24
CA ALA A 311 -24.74 -0.43 -32.71
C ALA A 311 -24.88 1.06 -33.07
N ALA A 312 -24.35 1.95 -32.22
CA ALA A 312 -24.36 3.39 -32.48
C ALA A 312 -23.50 3.82 -33.68
N CYS A 313 -22.56 2.99 -34.13
CA CYS A 313 -21.75 3.18 -35.34
C CYS A 313 -22.32 2.46 -36.57
N GLY A 314 -23.48 1.79 -36.45
CA GLY A 314 -24.13 1.11 -37.57
C GLY A 314 -23.88 -0.39 -37.65
N ALA A 315 -23.26 -1.01 -36.64
CA ALA A 315 -23.15 -2.47 -36.58
C ALA A 315 -24.54 -3.11 -36.66
N LYS A 316 -24.69 -4.11 -37.53
CA LYS A 316 -25.93 -4.86 -37.67
C LYS A 316 -26.25 -5.63 -36.39
N ARG A 317 -27.54 -5.92 -36.18
CA ARG A 317 -28.04 -6.65 -35.01
C ARG A 317 -27.28 -7.96 -34.79
N GLU A 318 -27.02 -8.71 -35.85
CA GLU A 318 -26.31 -10.00 -35.78
C GLU A 318 -24.88 -9.84 -35.26
N LEU A 319 -24.17 -8.79 -35.68
CA LEU A 319 -22.83 -8.48 -35.20
C LEU A 319 -22.85 -8.03 -33.73
N VAL A 320 -23.84 -7.22 -33.35
CA VAL A 320 -24.03 -6.78 -31.96
C VAL A 320 -24.29 -7.97 -31.04
N GLU A 321 -25.14 -8.91 -31.45
CA GLU A 321 -25.39 -10.17 -30.72
C GLU A 321 -24.10 -10.99 -30.57
N GLN A 322 -23.29 -11.11 -31.63
CA GLN A 322 -22.00 -11.79 -31.56
C GLN A 322 -21.02 -11.11 -30.60
N ILE A 323 -20.97 -9.78 -30.57
CA ILE A 323 -20.11 -9.03 -29.65
C ILE A 323 -20.53 -9.26 -28.20
N LEU A 324 -21.84 -9.31 -27.92
CA LEU A 324 -22.35 -9.56 -26.57
C LEU A 324 -21.93 -10.94 -26.02
N GLU A 325 -21.81 -11.94 -26.91
CA GLU A 325 -21.40 -13.30 -26.56
C GLU A 325 -19.87 -13.49 -26.51
N ALA A 326 -19.09 -12.49 -26.93
CA ALA A 326 -17.63 -12.59 -26.92
C ALA A 326 -17.08 -12.62 -25.48
N VAL A 327 -16.01 -13.39 -25.26
CA VAL A 327 -15.43 -13.54 -23.92
C VAL A 327 -14.38 -12.47 -23.64
N THR A 328 -13.70 -12.02 -24.70
CA THR A 328 -12.54 -11.12 -24.59
C THR A 328 -12.72 -9.86 -25.42
N VAL A 329 -12.04 -8.80 -25.01
CA VAL A 329 -11.98 -7.54 -25.76
C VAL A 329 -11.37 -7.75 -27.14
N ASP A 330 -10.30 -8.54 -27.25
CA ASP A 330 -9.69 -8.81 -28.55
C ASP A 330 -10.62 -9.59 -29.49
N GLU A 331 -11.47 -10.47 -28.95
CA GLU A 331 -12.53 -11.12 -29.74
C GLU A 331 -13.62 -10.13 -30.18
N GLY A 332 -14.14 -9.30 -29.29
CA GLY A 332 -15.10 -8.26 -29.65
C GLY A 332 -14.54 -7.27 -30.68
N LEU A 333 -13.26 -6.90 -30.56
CA LEU A 333 -12.57 -6.06 -31.54
C LEU A 333 -12.41 -6.77 -32.89
N ARG A 334 -12.10 -8.06 -32.91
CA ARG A 334 -12.03 -8.86 -34.14
C ARG A 334 -13.37 -8.93 -34.87
N LEU A 335 -14.46 -9.02 -34.12
CA LEU A 335 -15.81 -8.96 -34.71
C LEU A 335 -16.07 -7.59 -35.34
N LEU A 336 -15.70 -6.50 -34.67
CA LEU A 336 -15.81 -5.15 -35.24
C LEU A 336 -14.93 -4.95 -36.49
N GLU A 337 -13.84 -5.69 -36.64
CA GLU A 337 -12.95 -5.66 -37.82
C GLU A 337 -13.54 -6.38 -39.04
N THR A 338 -14.67 -7.09 -38.90
CA THR A 338 -15.36 -7.70 -40.04
C THR A 338 -16.09 -6.69 -40.93
N GLU A 339 -16.30 -5.47 -40.43
CA GLU A 339 -16.87 -4.35 -41.18
C GLU A 339 -15.84 -3.22 -41.30
N ASP A 340 -15.58 -2.77 -42.52
CA ASP A 340 -14.53 -1.79 -42.81
C ASP A 340 -14.69 -0.48 -42.01
N GLY A 341 -13.67 -0.14 -41.21
CA GLY A 341 -13.61 1.10 -40.44
C GLY A 341 -14.53 1.15 -39.21
N LEU A 342 -15.27 0.09 -38.89
CA LEU A 342 -16.20 0.08 -37.77
C LEU A 342 -15.46 0.12 -36.42
N ARG A 343 -14.40 -0.69 -36.26
CA ARG A 343 -13.58 -0.72 -35.06
C ARG A 343 -13.04 0.66 -34.68
N GLU A 344 -12.49 1.40 -35.64
CA GLU A 344 -11.93 2.74 -35.44
C GLU A 344 -13.02 3.72 -34.98
N GLN A 345 -14.19 3.67 -35.60
CA GLN A 345 -15.34 4.50 -35.22
C GLN A 345 -15.82 4.18 -33.79
N VAL A 346 -15.92 2.89 -33.46
CA VAL A 346 -16.30 2.43 -32.11
C VAL A 346 -15.27 2.88 -31.08
N MET A 347 -13.99 2.62 -31.32
CA MET A 347 -12.93 3.02 -30.39
C MET A 347 -12.85 4.54 -30.23
N LYS A 348 -13.08 5.32 -31.29
CA LYS A 348 -13.18 6.79 -31.19
C LYS A 348 -14.31 7.22 -30.25
N ARG A 349 -15.49 6.59 -30.33
CA ARG A 349 -16.61 6.87 -29.40
C ARG A 349 -16.29 6.43 -27.97
N VAL A 350 -15.74 5.22 -27.80
CA VAL A 350 -15.34 4.67 -26.50
C VAL A 350 -14.31 5.58 -25.82
N MET A 351 -13.26 5.99 -26.54
CA MET A 351 -12.23 6.89 -26.03
C MET A 351 -12.78 8.26 -25.67
N GLY A 352 -13.70 8.83 -26.47
CA GLY A 352 -14.34 10.10 -26.13
C GLY A 352 -15.18 10.02 -24.85
N ARG A 353 -15.89 8.90 -24.63
CA ARG A 353 -16.63 8.67 -23.37
C ARG A 353 -15.71 8.44 -22.18
N LEU A 354 -14.66 7.65 -22.37
CA LEU A 354 -13.63 7.41 -21.36
C LEU A 354 -13.01 8.73 -20.91
N GLU A 355 -12.60 9.57 -21.87
CA GLU A 355 -12.02 10.89 -21.61
C GLU A 355 -12.97 11.76 -20.77
N GLN A 356 -14.26 11.82 -21.16
CA GLN A 356 -15.28 12.56 -20.41
C GLN A 356 -15.39 12.07 -18.96
N HIS A 357 -15.40 10.75 -18.73
CA HIS A 357 -15.54 10.18 -17.39
C HIS A 357 -14.30 10.41 -16.53
N VAL A 358 -13.10 10.24 -17.09
CA VAL A 358 -11.83 10.45 -16.40
C VAL A 358 -11.64 11.93 -16.06
N LYS A 359 -11.84 12.84 -17.01
CA LYS A 359 -11.75 14.29 -16.78
C LYS A 359 -12.79 14.80 -15.80
N ARG A 360 -14.03 14.30 -15.88
CA ARG A 360 -15.08 14.65 -14.91
C ARG A 360 -14.68 14.28 -13.49
N ARG A 361 -14.08 13.11 -13.28
CA ARG A 361 -13.65 12.68 -11.94
C ARG A 361 -12.45 13.48 -11.44
N ALA A 362 -11.50 13.78 -12.32
CA ALA A 362 -10.34 14.60 -12.02
C ALA A 362 -10.71 16.06 -11.69
N GLY A 363 -11.79 16.58 -12.28
CA GLY A 363 -12.18 17.98 -12.14
C GLY A 363 -11.14 18.92 -12.75
N GLU A 364 -11.07 20.15 -12.25
CA GLU A 364 -10.08 21.14 -12.68
C GLU A 364 -8.71 20.95 -11.99
N GLY A 365 -8.65 20.13 -10.95
CA GLY A 365 -7.46 19.96 -10.10
C GLY A 365 -6.39 19.06 -10.69
N LEU A 366 -6.66 18.34 -11.79
CA LEU A 366 -5.73 17.38 -12.38
C LEU A 366 -5.97 17.20 -13.88
N ARG A 367 -4.92 17.35 -14.70
CA ARG A 367 -4.98 16.95 -16.11
C ARG A 367 -4.93 15.42 -16.20
N ALA A 368 -6.05 14.79 -16.52
CA ALA A 368 -6.15 13.33 -16.59
C ALA A 368 -6.35 12.83 -18.04
N GLU A 369 -5.43 11.98 -18.48
CA GLU A 369 -5.38 11.43 -19.84
C GLU A 369 -5.16 9.92 -19.79
N ALA A 370 -5.49 9.20 -20.87
CA ALA A 370 -5.38 7.75 -20.93
C ALA A 370 -4.97 7.22 -22.31
N ILE A 371 -4.25 6.10 -22.30
CA ILE A 371 -3.90 5.29 -23.47
C ILE A 371 -4.41 3.87 -23.24
N VAL A 372 -5.21 3.39 -24.19
CA VAL A 372 -5.76 2.03 -24.18
C VAL A 372 -5.03 1.20 -25.22
N PHE A 373 -4.55 0.02 -24.82
CA PHE A 373 -3.86 -0.91 -25.72
C PHE A 373 -4.38 -2.35 -25.56
N THR A 374 -4.12 -3.22 -26.53
CA THR A 374 -4.13 -4.68 -26.34
C THR A 374 -2.82 -5.30 -26.79
N ASN A 375 -2.53 -6.51 -26.33
CA ASN A 375 -1.30 -7.19 -26.73
C ASN A 375 -1.29 -7.55 -28.22
N GLU A 376 -2.45 -7.85 -28.82
CA GLU A 376 -2.56 -8.23 -30.23
C GLU A 376 -2.45 -7.02 -31.18
N ARG A 377 -2.97 -5.85 -30.77
CA ARG A 377 -3.17 -4.70 -31.67
C ARG A 377 -2.36 -3.46 -31.29
N GLY A 378 -1.60 -3.50 -30.20
CA GLY A 378 -0.91 -2.33 -29.67
C GLY A 378 -1.91 -1.26 -29.21
N ILE A 379 -1.61 0.01 -29.48
CA ILE A 379 -2.45 1.14 -29.05
C ILE A 379 -3.76 1.15 -29.85
N LEU A 380 -4.88 1.06 -29.13
CA LEU A 380 -6.23 1.14 -29.70
C LEU A 380 -6.78 2.57 -29.73
N GLY A 381 -6.30 3.42 -28.82
CA GLY A 381 -6.72 4.81 -28.75
C GLY A 381 -6.10 5.54 -27.58
N ALA A 382 -6.06 6.87 -27.71
CA ALA A 382 -5.53 7.79 -26.72
C ALA A 382 -6.50 8.97 -26.54
N THR A 383 -6.55 9.55 -25.35
CA THR A 383 -7.33 10.76 -25.10
C THR A 383 -6.60 11.99 -25.62
N THR A 384 -7.32 13.10 -25.80
CA THR A 384 -6.83 14.29 -26.53
C THR A 384 -5.47 14.81 -26.08
N GLY A 385 -5.17 14.77 -24.78
CA GLY A 385 -3.91 15.27 -24.23
C GLY A 385 -2.88 14.21 -23.89
N ALA A 386 -3.09 12.94 -24.26
CA ALA A 386 -2.25 11.82 -23.87
C ALA A 386 -0.86 11.87 -24.53
N ASP A 387 -0.78 12.27 -25.79
CA ASP A 387 0.49 12.32 -26.54
C ASP A 387 1.47 13.34 -25.94
N ASP A 388 0.98 14.51 -25.51
CA ASP A 388 1.80 15.51 -24.81
C ASP A 388 2.42 14.95 -23.53
N LEU A 389 1.62 14.22 -22.73
CA LEU A 389 2.10 13.61 -21.49
C LEU A 389 3.07 12.47 -21.79
N LEU A 390 2.81 11.68 -22.83
CA LEU A 390 3.70 10.61 -23.25
C LEU A 390 5.06 11.16 -23.69
N MET A 391 5.06 12.25 -24.44
CA MET A 391 6.28 12.95 -24.85
C MET A 391 7.04 13.49 -23.64
N TYR A 392 6.36 14.11 -22.67
CA TYR A 392 6.96 14.55 -21.41
C TYR A 392 7.72 13.41 -20.69
N PHE A 393 7.11 12.22 -20.58
CA PHE A 393 7.78 11.06 -19.93
C PHE A 393 8.96 10.53 -20.75
N THR A 394 8.85 10.57 -22.08
CA THR A 394 9.90 10.11 -23.00
C THR A 394 11.13 11.02 -22.95
N ASP A 395 10.93 12.34 -22.99
CA ASP A 395 12.03 13.31 -22.93
C ASP A 395 12.73 13.32 -21.57
N ARG A 396 11.95 13.15 -20.49
CA ARG A 396 12.49 13.01 -19.15
C ARG A 396 13.42 11.79 -19.01
N MET A 397 13.17 10.70 -19.74
CA MET A 397 14.05 9.53 -19.76
C MET A 397 15.32 9.76 -20.59
N ARG A 398 15.25 10.53 -21.68
CA ARG A 398 16.43 10.87 -22.50
C ARG A 398 17.39 11.82 -21.78
N ASN A 399 16.87 12.65 -20.87
CA ASN A 399 17.64 13.65 -20.13
C ASN A 399 18.13 13.16 -18.74
N ARG A 400 17.92 11.88 -18.41
CA ARG A 400 18.46 11.20 -17.21
C ARG A 400 19.61 10.30 -17.63
#